data_AF-A0A378AYS1-F1
#
_entry.id   AF-A0A378AYS1-F1
#
_cell.length_a   1.000
_cell.length_b   1.000
_cell.length_c   1.000
_cell.angle_alpha   90.00
_cell.angle_beta   90.00
_cell.angle_gamma   90.00
#
_symmetry.space_group_name_H-M   'P 1'
#
loop_
_entity.id
_entity.type
_entity.pdbx_description
1 polymer ?
#
loop_
_entity_poly.entity_id
_entity_poly.type
_entity_poly.pdbx_seq_one_letter_code
_entity_poly.pdbx_strand_id
1 'polypeptide(L)'
;MSRDVFTPRNLMTVGEMSSTSLEHCQQYAALDGRELSMTFNFHHLKVDYPGGEKWPLARPDYVALKALFRHWQQGMHNRAWNALFWCNHDQPRIVSRLATKASTG
;
A
#
# COMPACT_ATOMS: atom_id res chain seq x y z
N MET A 1 -21.81 0.61 -10.33
CA MET A 1 -20.86 1.72 -10.03
C MET A 1 -19.80 1.86 -11.12
N SER A 2 -18.87 0.90 -11.32
CA SER A 2 -17.86 1.02 -12.38
C SER A 2 -18.48 1.21 -13.76
N ARG A 3 -19.31 0.26 -14.20
CA ARG A 3 -20.06 0.30 -15.47
C ARG A 3 -20.87 1.59 -15.67
N ASP A 4 -21.57 2.06 -14.63
CA ASP A 4 -22.57 3.12 -14.77
C ASP A 4 -21.99 4.54 -14.57
N VAL A 5 -20.89 4.64 -13.82
CA VAL A 5 -20.32 5.93 -13.37
C VAL A 5 -18.90 6.13 -13.89
N PHE A 6 -18.00 5.18 -13.61
CA PHE A 6 -16.56 5.35 -13.85
C PHE A 6 -16.20 5.14 -15.33
N THR A 7 -16.61 4.03 -15.92
CA THR A 7 -16.28 3.66 -17.31
C THR A 7 -16.80 4.67 -18.34
N PRO A 8 -18.07 5.14 -18.29
CA PRO A 8 -18.59 6.08 -19.29
C PRO A 8 -17.90 7.45 -19.28
N ARG A 9 -17.19 7.76 -18.19
CA ARG A 9 -16.47 9.03 -17.97
C ARG A 9 -14.96 8.87 -18.06
N ASN A 10 -14.47 7.68 -18.39
CA ASN A 10 -13.04 7.35 -18.45
C ASN A 10 -12.28 7.77 -17.18
N LEU A 11 -12.85 7.49 -16.01
CA LEU A 11 -12.26 7.86 -14.73
C LEU A 11 -11.19 6.86 -14.29
N MET A 12 -10.11 7.39 -13.70
CA MET A 12 -9.18 6.62 -12.89
C MET A 12 -9.67 6.60 -11.44
N THR A 13 -9.69 5.42 -10.82
CA THR A 13 -10.14 5.24 -9.45
C THR A 13 -9.11 4.50 -8.60
N VAL A 14 -8.90 4.98 -7.38
CA VAL A 14 -8.01 4.34 -6.41
C VAL A 14 -8.75 4.14 -5.10
N GLY A 15 -8.79 2.89 -4.62
CA GLY A 15 -9.40 2.55 -3.34
C GLY A 15 -8.38 2.53 -2.21
N GLU A 16 -8.72 3.13 -1.07
CA GLU A 16 -7.93 3.06 0.16
C GLU A 16 -8.33 1.82 0.99
N MET A 17 -7.44 0.82 1.08
CA MET A 17 -7.73 -0.43 1.79
C MET A 17 -6.94 -0.54 3.10
N SER A 18 -7.50 0.01 4.19
CA SER A 18 -6.84 0.15 5.50
C SER A 18 -6.51 -1.17 6.21
N SER A 19 -7.40 -2.16 6.06
CA SER A 19 -7.21 -3.57 6.43
C SER A 19 -7.62 -4.42 5.23
N THR A 20 -6.66 -5.14 4.64
CA THR A 20 -6.90 -5.83 3.37
C THR A 20 -6.10 -7.10 3.27
N SER A 21 -6.48 -7.96 2.33
CA SER A 21 -5.68 -9.09 1.88
C SER A 21 -5.26 -8.88 0.43
N LEU A 22 -4.28 -9.66 -0.01
CA LEU A 22 -3.84 -9.65 -1.40
C LEU A 22 -5.01 -10.04 -2.33
N GLU A 23 -5.82 -11.01 -1.94
CA GLU A 23 -6.96 -11.52 -2.72
C GLU A 23 -8.03 -10.44 -2.92
N HIS A 24 -8.36 -9.69 -1.86
CA HIS A 24 -9.31 -8.58 -1.99
C HIS A 24 -8.77 -7.49 -2.91
N CYS A 25 -7.49 -7.11 -2.79
CA CYS A 25 -6.88 -6.14 -3.70
C CYS A 25 -6.83 -6.65 -5.16
N GLN A 26 -6.58 -7.94 -5.38
CA GLN A 26 -6.65 -8.54 -6.71
C GLN A 26 -8.06 -8.47 -7.30
N GLN A 27 -9.10 -8.67 -6.48
CA GLN A 27 -10.48 -8.55 -6.90
C GLN A 27 -10.83 -7.10 -7.25
N TYR A 28 -10.56 -6.16 -6.33
CA TYR A 28 -10.96 -4.75 -6.49
C TYR A 28 -10.22 -4.04 -7.62
N ALA A 29 -8.93 -4.35 -7.82
CA ALA A 29 -8.08 -3.71 -8.83
C ALA A 29 -7.78 -4.63 -10.02
N ALA A 30 -8.64 -5.61 -10.28
CA ALA A 30 -8.48 -6.57 -11.37
C ALA A 30 -8.26 -5.87 -12.72
N LEU A 31 -7.38 -6.44 -13.56
CA LEU A 31 -7.06 -5.87 -14.88
C LEU A 31 -8.25 -5.84 -15.86
N ASP A 32 -9.34 -6.54 -15.56
CA ASP A 32 -10.58 -6.50 -16.35
C ASP A 32 -11.38 -5.18 -16.16
N GLY A 33 -10.97 -4.33 -15.23
CA GLY A 33 -11.53 -2.99 -15.02
C GLY A 33 -12.95 -2.99 -14.45
N ARG A 34 -13.43 -4.11 -13.92
CA ARG A 34 -14.83 -4.26 -13.47
C ARG A 34 -15.17 -3.48 -12.19
N GLU A 35 -14.16 -3.15 -11.38
CA GLU A 35 -14.31 -2.49 -10.08
C GLU A 35 -13.53 -1.15 -10.04
N LEU A 36 -12.29 -1.15 -9.54
CA LEU A 36 -11.44 0.03 -9.42
C LEU A 36 -10.20 -0.08 -10.32
N SER A 37 -9.54 1.04 -10.61
CA SER A 37 -8.31 1.03 -11.40
C SER A 37 -7.11 0.53 -10.63
N MET A 38 -7.03 0.78 -9.31
CA MET A 38 -5.95 0.36 -8.42
C MET A 38 -6.35 0.45 -6.93
N THR A 39 -5.52 -0.10 -6.04
CA THR A 39 -5.72 -0.01 -4.58
C THR A 39 -4.45 0.40 -3.83
N PHE A 40 -4.60 1.19 -2.77
CA PHE A 40 -3.60 1.33 -1.71
C PHE A 40 -3.73 0.18 -0.71
N ASN A 41 -2.60 -0.35 -0.24
CA ASN A 41 -2.52 -1.17 0.97
C ASN A 41 -1.52 -0.52 1.94
N PHE A 42 -1.69 -0.77 3.24
CA PHE A 42 -0.90 -0.09 4.29
C PHE A 42 0.12 -1.01 4.97
N HIS A 43 0.34 -2.23 4.48
CA HIS A 43 1.12 -3.23 5.21
C HIS A 43 2.59 -2.80 5.38
N HIS A 44 3.20 -2.19 4.36
CA HIS A 44 4.57 -1.67 4.43
C HIS A 44 4.73 -0.51 5.43
N LEU A 45 3.64 0.14 5.83
CA LEU A 45 3.62 1.22 6.80
C LEU A 45 3.39 0.73 8.24
N LYS A 46 3.38 -0.59 8.47
CA LYS A 46 3.23 -1.20 9.80
C LYS A 46 4.51 -1.92 10.27
N VAL A 47 5.62 -1.78 9.54
CA VAL A 47 6.89 -2.48 9.80
C VAL A 47 7.62 -1.99 11.06
N ASP A 48 7.16 -0.89 11.66
CA ASP A 48 7.63 -0.30 12.90
C ASP A 48 6.54 -0.29 13.99
N TYR A 49 5.50 -1.13 13.87
CA TYR A 49 4.42 -1.26 14.87
C TYR A 49 4.66 -2.50 15.73
N PRO A 50 5.33 -2.39 16.89
CA PRO A 50 5.65 -3.55 17.72
C PRO A 50 4.36 -4.20 18.23
N GLY A 51 4.18 -5.49 17.97
CA GLY A 51 2.94 -6.20 18.32
C GLY A 51 1.70 -5.69 17.56
N GLY A 52 1.87 -4.92 16.48
CA GLY A 52 0.77 -4.27 15.76
C GLY A 52 0.33 -2.93 16.35
N GLU A 53 0.95 -2.47 17.44
CA GLU A 53 0.62 -1.20 18.09
C GLU A 53 1.25 -0.01 17.37
N LYS A 54 0.43 0.98 17.01
CA LYS A 54 0.84 2.16 16.21
C LYS A 54 1.66 3.18 17.01
N TRP A 55 1.38 3.32 18.30
CA TRP A 55 1.88 4.42 19.13
C TRP A 55 3.25 4.18 19.79
N PRO A 56 3.61 2.95 20.20
CA PRO A 56 4.94 2.69 20.74
C PRO A 56 6.03 2.90 19.67
N LEU A 57 7.14 3.52 20.07
CA LEU A 57 8.29 3.70 19.20
C LEU A 57 9.04 2.37 19.02
N ALA A 58 9.27 1.96 17.77
CA ALA A 58 10.14 0.85 17.44
C ALA A 58 11.00 1.18 16.21
N ARG A 59 12.10 0.45 16.05
CA ARG A 59 12.88 0.51 14.80
C ARG A 59 12.12 -0.26 13.71
N PRO A 60 12.08 0.23 12.47
CA PRO A 60 11.45 -0.48 11.38
C PRO A 60 12.17 -1.79 11.06
N ASP A 61 11.41 -2.83 10.79
CA ASP A 61 11.93 -4.08 10.24
C ASP A 61 12.07 -3.97 8.71
N TYR A 62 13.30 -3.71 8.26
CA TYR A 62 13.62 -3.61 6.83
C TYR A 62 13.57 -4.95 6.08
N VAL A 63 13.70 -6.08 6.78
CA VAL A 63 13.56 -7.40 6.17
C VAL A 63 12.08 -7.66 5.88
N ALA A 64 11.21 -7.39 6.86
CA ALA A 64 9.76 -7.43 6.68
C ALA A 64 9.30 -6.45 5.58
N LEU A 65 9.85 -5.24 5.53
CA LEU A 65 9.55 -4.25 4.50
C LEU A 65 9.81 -4.80 3.09
N LYS A 66 10.99 -5.36 2.84
CA LYS A 66 11.34 -5.98 1.55
C LYS A 66 10.45 -7.17 1.22
N ALA A 67 10.15 -8.01 2.23
CA ALA A 67 9.28 -9.17 2.06
C ALA A 67 7.86 -8.74 1.67
N LEU A 68 7.32 -7.69 2.29
CA LEU A 68 6.01 -7.13 1.97
C LEU A 68 5.96 -6.55 0.55
N PHE A 69 6.96 -5.75 0.15
CA PHE A 69 7.02 -5.26 -1.24
C PHE A 69 7.07 -6.40 -2.25
N ARG A 70 7.90 -7.43 -2.00
CA ARG A 70 7.98 -8.62 -2.86
C ARG A 70 6.62 -9.32 -2.94
N HIS A 71 5.97 -9.57 -1.80
CA HIS A 71 4.67 -10.23 -1.72
C HIS A 71 3.62 -9.49 -2.55
N TRP A 72 3.48 -8.17 -2.35
CA TRP A 72 2.50 -7.36 -3.06
C TRP A 72 2.81 -7.18 -4.56
N GLN A 73 4.09 -7.00 -4.92
CA GLN A 73 4.47 -6.88 -6.33
C GLN A 73 4.24 -8.18 -7.08
N GLN A 74 4.70 -9.31 -6.56
CA GLN A 74 4.51 -10.62 -7.20
C GLN A 74 3.06 -11.07 -7.20
N GLY A 75 2.35 -10.84 -6.09
CA GLY A 75 0.96 -11.22 -5.93
C GLY A 75 0.03 -10.48 -6.89
N MET A 76 0.28 -9.20 -7.14
CA MET A 76 -0.57 -8.38 -8.03
C MET A 76 -0.16 -8.49 -9.50
N HIS A 77 1.08 -8.92 -9.79
CA HIS A 77 1.60 -9.01 -11.15
C HIS A 77 0.69 -9.82 -12.08
N ASN A 78 0.38 -9.27 -13.27
CA ASN A 78 -0.55 -9.83 -14.26
C ASN A 78 -1.97 -10.12 -13.76
N ARG A 79 -2.36 -9.59 -12.60
CA ARG A 79 -3.69 -9.80 -12.02
C ARG A 79 -4.41 -8.51 -11.67
N ALA A 80 -3.68 -7.52 -11.13
CA ALA A 80 -4.23 -6.26 -10.67
C ALA A 80 -3.19 -5.14 -10.58
N TRP A 81 -3.63 -3.91 -10.32
CA TRP A 81 -2.75 -2.75 -10.18
C TRP A 81 -2.51 -2.33 -8.72
N ASN A 82 -1.23 -2.20 -8.36
CA ASN A 82 -0.80 -1.58 -7.11
C ASN A 82 -0.74 -0.05 -7.26
N ALA A 83 -1.22 0.69 -6.26
CA ALA A 83 -0.89 2.09 -6.07
C ALA A 83 0.31 2.23 -5.13
N LEU A 84 1.46 2.70 -5.64
CA LEU A 84 2.70 2.81 -4.87
C LEU A 84 2.77 4.15 -4.12
N PHE A 85 3.00 4.10 -2.81
CA PHE A 85 3.15 5.31 -1.99
C PHE A 85 3.99 5.06 -0.73
N TRP A 86 4.54 6.14 -0.18
CA TRP A 86 5.21 6.17 1.12
C TRP A 86 4.54 7.11 2.11
N CYS A 87 3.90 8.17 1.59
CA CYS A 87 3.34 9.25 2.38
C CYS A 87 1.92 9.54 1.91
N ASN A 88 1.06 9.90 2.87
CA ASN A 88 -0.20 10.58 2.65
C ASN A 88 -0.39 11.56 3.84
N HIS A 89 -1.59 12.11 4.03
CA HIS A 89 -1.86 13.05 5.13
C HIS A 89 -1.98 12.38 6.51
N ASP A 90 -2.14 11.06 6.58
CA ASP A 90 -2.26 10.28 7.82
C ASP A 90 -0.93 9.67 8.29
N GLN A 91 0.11 9.77 7.46
CA GLN A 91 1.39 9.11 7.68
C GLN A 91 2.52 10.14 7.89
N PRO A 92 3.47 9.88 8.81
CA PRO A 92 4.64 10.73 8.98
C PRO A 92 5.46 10.83 7.68
N ARG A 93 6.21 11.93 7.51
CA ARG A 93 7.14 12.07 6.39
C ARG A 93 8.17 10.93 6.41
N ILE A 94 8.24 10.16 5.33
CA ILE A 94 8.98 8.89 5.30
C ILE A 94 10.48 9.04 5.60
N VAL A 95 11.10 10.13 5.14
CA VAL A 95 12.52 10.41 5.41
C VAL A 95 12.77 10.56 6.91
N SER A 96 11.88 11.21 7.65
CA SER A 96 12.00 11.33 9.11
C SER A 96 11.69 10.02 9.83
N ARG A 97 10.85 9.17 9.25
CA ARG A 97 10.39 7.91 9.85
C ARG A 97 11.36 6.74 9.66
N LEU A 98 11.86 6.56 8.44
CA LEU A 98 12.65 5.39 8.03
C LEU A 98 14.09 5.71 7.66
N ALA A 99 14.48 6.96 7.43
CA ALA A 99 15.90 7.25 7.22
C ALA A 99 16.62 7.30 8.57
N THR A 100 17.83 6.73 8.61
CA THR A 100 18.75 7.02 9.70
C THR A 100 19.38 8.39 9.45
N LYS A 101 19.51 9.22 10.50
CA LYS A 101 20.51 10.30 10.43
C LYS A 101 21.85 9.60 10.21
N ALA A 102 22.56 9.96 9.14
CA ALA A 102 23.95 9.55 9.00
C ALA A 102 24.66 9.94 10.29
N SER A 103 25.23 8.97 11.00
CA SER A 103 26.15 9.26 12.08
C SER A 103 27.30 10.05 11.46
N THR A 104 27.32 11.36 11.67
CA THR A 104 28.54 12.14 11.57
C THR A 104 29.45 11.60 12.67
N GLY A 105 30.32 10.67 12.28
CA GLY A 105 31.52 10.36 13.03
C GLY A 105 32.47 11.54 13.02
#